data_AF-A0A2S7UDV3-F1
#
_entry.id   AF-A0A2S7UDV3-F1
#
_cell.length_a   1.000
_cell.length_b   1.000
_cell.length_c   1.000
_cell.angle_alpha   90.00
_cell.angle_beta   90.00
_cell.angle_gamma   90.00
#
_symmetry.space_group_name_H-M   'P 1'
#
loop_
_entity.id
_entity.type
_entity.pdbx_description
1 polymer ?
#
loop_
_entity_poly.entity_id
_entity_poly.type
_entity_poly.pdbx_seq_one_letter_code
_entity_poly.pdbx_strand_id
1 'polypeptide(L)'
;MKREIITTGDGSKTIHMPEWNEQYHSKHGALQEALHVFIEMGLKDTLSRKREHTIPISILEYGLGTGLNAMITAQFPTKFAINYTAVEAYPIVLSEAIEVNYGQLLGNQVLYEKLHQCEWERAVRLTDHFTIEKLEKKFDEINDESRFDIIYFDAFGPRVQPDLWTIEIFTAAYKALKKDGILTTYCAQGQARRNMQEAGFQIERLPGPPGKREMLRARKL
;
A
#
# COMPACT_ATOMS: atom_id res chain seq x y z
N MET A 1 13.18 -3.14 18.33
CA MET A 1 13.73 -4.08 17.33
C MET A 1 14.79 -3.36 16.53
N LYS A 2 15.87 -4.05 16.16
CA LYS A 2 16.93 -3.46 15.33
C LYS A 2 16.43 -3.28 13.89
N ARG A 3 16.66 -2.11 13.29
CA ARG A 3 16.33 -1.78 11.90
C ARG A 3 17.61 -1.35 11.18
N GLU A 4 17.86 -1.91 10.00
CA GLU A 4 19.06 -1.65 9.20
C GLU A 4 18.65 -1.22 7.78
N ILE A 5 19.26 -0.19 7.23
CA ILE A 5 18.92 0.26 5.88
C ILE A 5 19.86 -0.38 4.87
N ILE A 6 19.27 -1.01 3.85
CA ILE A 6 19.99 -1.71 2.79
C ILE A 6 19.56 -1.21 1.41
N THR A 7 20.45 -1.29 0.42
CA THR A 7 20.15 -0.96 -0.98
C THR A 7 19.57 -2.18 -1.71
N THR A 8 18.49 -2.00 -2.45
CA THR A 8 17.83 -3.03 -3.26
C THR A 8 18.39 -3.07 -4.69
N GLY A 9 18.01 -4.09 -5.46
CA GLY A 9 18.54 -4.33 -6.82
C GLY A 9 18.27 -3.22 -7.84
N ASP A 10 17.27 -2.36 -7.61
CA ASP A 10 16.94 -1.20 -8.44
C ASP A 10 17.60 0.11 -7.96
N GLY A 11 18.50 0.05 -6.97
CA GLY A 11 19.18 1.21 -6.40
C GLY A 11 18.35 1.99 -5.37
N SER A 12 17.09 1.63 -5.15
CA SER A 12 16.30 2.14 -4.03
C SER A 12 16.77 1.53 -2.71
N LYS A 13 16.27 2.04 -1.57
CA LYS A 13 16.60 1.50 -0.25
C LYS A 13 15.40 0.82 0.38
N THR A 14 15.63 -0.02 1.38
CA THR A 14 14.58 -0.61 2.21
C THR A 14 15.09 -0.79 3.65
N ILE A 15 14.17 -0.95 4.59
CA ILE A 15 14.48 -1.25 5.98
C ILE A 15 14.48 -2.78 6.13
N HIS A 16 15.59 -3.35 6.59
CA HIS A 16 15.76 -4.74 6.97
C HIS A 16 15.55 -4.89 8.48
N MET A 17 14.79 -5.92 8.86
CA MET A 17 14.57 -6.34 10.24
C MET A 17 15.29 -7.69 10.46
N PRO A 18 16.54 -7.69 10.98
CA PRO A 18 17.35 -8.89 11.11
C PRO A 18 16.69 -9.98 11.95
N GLU A 19 15.94 -9.60 12.99
CA GLU A 19 15.25 -10.52 13.88
C GLU A 19 14.18 -11.35 13.15
N TRP A 20 13.60 -10.83 12.07
CA TRP A 20 12.59 -11.52 11.26
C TRP A 20 13.15 -12.07 9.95
N ASN A 21 14.40 -11.70 9.64
CA ASN A 21 15.03 -11.90 8.34
C ASN A 21 14.07 -11.44 7.21
N GLU A 22 13.53 -10.23 7.37
CA GLU A 22 12.50 -9.66 6.48
C GLU A 22 12.80 -8.19 6.19
N GLN A 23 12.34 -7.71 5.03
CA GLN A 23 12.50 -6.32 4.62
C GLN A 23 11.13 -5.66 4.41
N TYR A 24 11.06 -4.34 4.56
CA TYR A 24 9.84 -3.56 4.27
C TYR A 24 9.42 -3.64 2.79
N HIS A 25 10.37 -3.91 1.90
CA HIS A 25 10.13 -4.09 0.46
C HIS A 25 11.08 -5.13 -0.12
N SER A 26 10.74 -5.64 -1.31
CA SER A 26 11.56 -6.58 -2.06
C SER A 26 13.01 -6.11 -2.25
N LYS A 27 13.96 -6.99 -1.92
CA LYS A 27 15.39 -6.81 -2.22
C LYS A 27 15.69 -6.70 -3.71
N HIS A 28 14.79 -7.19 -4.59
CA HIS A 28 14.96 -7.11 -6.03
C HIS A 28 14.67 -5.71 -6.58
N GLY A 29 13.92 -4.89 -5.83
CA GLY A 29 13.67 -3.49 -6.12
C GLY A 29 12.38 -3.00 -5.48
N ALA A 30 12.48 -2.08 -4.51
CA ALA A 30 11.31 -1.56 -3.80
C ALA A 30 10.43 -0.72 -4.71
N LEU A 31 11.04 0.16 -5.51
CA LEU A 31 10.32 1.08 -6.38
C LEU A 31 9.63 0.32 -7.52
N GLN A 32 10.32 -0.63 -8.15
CA GLN A 32 9.75 -1.41 -9.26
C GLN A 32 8.57 -2.27 -8.80
N GLU A 33 8.66 -2.88 -7.62
CA GLU A 33 7.56 -3.63 -7.02
C GLU A 33 6.35 -2.74 -6.75
N ALA A 34 6.56 -1.59 -6.10
CA ALA A 34 5.48 -0.66 -5.76
C ALA A 34 4.77 -0.10 -7.00
N LEU A 35 5.54 0.29 -8.03
CA LEU A 35 5.01 0.74 -9.31
C LEU A 35 4.17 -0.36 -9.98
N HIS A 36 4.68 -1.58 -10.06
CA HIS A 36 3.97 -2.67 -10.72
C HIS A 36 2.69 -3.08 -9.97
N VAL A 37 2.80 -3.36 -8.67
CA VAL A 37 1.72 -3.94 -7.86
C VAL A 37 0.62 -2.94 -7.57
N PHE A 38 0.98 -1.72 -7.14
CA PHE A 38 0.01 -0.75 -6.62
C PHE A 38 -0.40 0.27 -7.68
N ILE A 39 0.54 0.74 -8.51
CA ILE A 39 0.21 1.74 -9.54
C ILE A 39 -0.33 1.09 -10.82
N GLU A 40 0.42 0.18 -11.46
CA GLU A 40 0.02 -0.41 -12.73
C GLU A 40 -1.19 -1.35 -12.56
N MET A 41 -1.13 -2.29 -11.62
CA MET A 41 -2.18 -3.30 -11.44
C MET A 41 -3.35 -2.83 -10.55
N GLY A 42 -3.16 -1.74 -9.79
CA GLY A 42 -4.15 -1.16 -8.88
C GLY A 42 -4.74 0.16 -9.38
N LEU A 43 -4.00 1.26 -9.20
CA LEU A 43 -4.46 2.62 -9.51
C LEU A 43 -4.90 2.75 -10.97
N LYS A 44 -4.04 2.40 -11.93
CA LYS A 44 -4.35 2.55 -13.36
C LYS A 44 -5.54 1.71 -13.80
N ASP A 45 -5.68 0.47 -13.32
CA ASP A 45 -6.87 -0.36 -13.56
C ASP A 45 -8.15 0.38 -13.14
N THR A 46 -8.15 0.93 -11.93
CA THR A 46 -9.32 1.64 -11.38
C THR A 46 -9.60 2.93 -12.15
N LEU A 47 -8.58 3.72 -12.45
CA LEU A 47 -8.72 4.95 -13.24
C LEU A 47 -9.28 4.66 -14.63
N SER A 48 -8.86 3.56 -15.28
CA SER A 48 -9.34 3.18 -16.61
C SER A 48 -10.84 2.81 -16.67
N ARG A 49 -11.39 2.35 -15.54
CA ARG A 49 -12.81 1.96 -15.41
C ARG A 49 -13.71 3.12 -15.00
N LYS A 50 -13.14 4.18 -14.41
CA LYS A 50 -13.88 5.36 -13.94
C LYS A 50 -14.12 6.33 -15.10
N ARG A 51 -15.40 6.63 -15.36
CA ARG A 51 -15.83 7.56 -16.42
C ARG A 51 -15.97 8.99 -15.94
N GLU A 52 -16.25 9.19 -14.66
CA GLU A 52 -16.54 10.51 -14.09
C GLU A 52 -15.39 10.99 -13.21
N HIS A 53 -14.74 12.09 -13.63
CA HIS A 53 -13.55 12.64 -12.97
C HIS A 53 -13.86 13.55 -11.77
N THR A 54 -15.13 13.86 -11.51
CA THR A 54 -15.58 14.71 -10.40
C THR A 54 -15.57 13.96 -9.06
N ILE A 55 -15.62 12.63 -9.10
CA ILE A 55 -15.64 11.78 -7.91
C ILE A 55 -14.19 11.40 -7.54
N PRO A 56 -13.70 11.73 -6.34
CA PRO A 56 -12.36 11.35 -5.90
C PRO A 56 -12.17 9.83 -5.85
N ILE A 57 -10.94 9.38 -6.12
CA ILE A 57 -10.52 8.00 -5.90
C ILE A 57 -10.12 7.86 -4.42
N SER A 58 -10.78 6.96 -3.71
CA SER A 58 -10.48 6.68 -2.30
C SER A 58 -9.62 5.43 -2.20
N ILE A 59 -8.45 5.54 -1.57
CA ILE A 59 -7.48 4.45 -1.41
C ILE A 59 -7.27 4.18 0.08
N LEU A 60 -7.25 2.91 0.46
CA LEU A 60 -6.81 2.46 1.79
C LEU A 60 -5.52 1.65 1.67
N GLU A 61 -4.49 2.03 2.40
CA GLU A 61 -3.25 1.28 2.53
C GLU A 61 -3.19 0.57 3.89
N TYR A 62 -2.93 -0.73 3.84
CA TYR A 62 -2.57 -1.54 4.99
C TYR A 62 -1.04 -1.54 5.10
N GLY A 63 -0.51 -0.73 6.01
CA GLY A 63 0.92 -0.56 6.26
C GLY A 63 1.50 0.63 5.51
N LEU A 64 1.52 1.81 6.14
CA LEU A 64 2.18 2.99 5.55
C LEU A 64 3.69 2.74 5.38
N GLY A 65 4.31 2.07 6.36
CA GLY A 65 5.73 1.77 6.39
C GLY A 65 6.59 3.01 6.13
N THR A 66 7.36 2.96 5.06
CA THR A 66 8.27 4.06 4.65
C THR A 66 7.58 5.18 3.86
N GLY A 67 6.28 5.04 3.58
CA GLY A 67 5.50 5.96 2.76
C GLY A 67 5.77 5.86 1.26
N LEU A 68 6.36 4.77 0.75
CA LEU A 68 6.72 4.63 -0.66
C LEU A 68 5.48 4.67 -1.55
N ASN A 69 4.47 3.84 -1.27
CA ASN A 69 3.26 3.74 -2.08
C ASN A 69 2.47 5.06 -2.06
N ALA A 70 2.34 5.69 -0.90
CA ALA A 70 1.73 7.01 -0.76
C ALA A 70 2.50 8.07 -1.57
N MET A 71 3.84 8.08 -1.52
CA MET A 71 4.68 9.03 -2.25
C MET A 71 4.59 8.87 -3.78
N ILE A 72 4.60 7.64 -4.31
CA ILE A 72 4.43 7.39 -5.74
C ILE A 72 2.99 7.69 -6.20
N THR A 73 2.00 7.44 -5.34
CA THR A 73 0.59 7.77 -5.63
C THR A 73 0.36 9.27 -5.67
N ALA A 74 0.94 10.02 -4.72
CA ALA A 74 0.83 11.48 -4.63
C ALA A 74 1.47 12.22 -5.82
N GLN A 75 2.42 11.58 -6.51
CA GLN A 75 3.09 12.12 -7.69
C GLN A 75 2.54 11.53 -9.00
N PHE A 76 1.63 10.57 -8.93
CA PHE A 76 1.09 9.92 -10.11
C PHE A 76 0.26 10.93 -10.92
N PRO A 77 0.55 11.14 -12.22
CA PRO A 77 -0.15 12.12 -13.03
C PRO A 77 -1.59 11.65 -13.29
N THR A 78 -2.56 12.31 -12.66
CA THR A 78 -3.98 12.01 -12.81
C THR A 78 -4.84 13.27 -12.82
N LYS A 79 -6.02 13.17 -13.41
CA LYS A 79 -7.06 14.22 -13.36
C LYS A 79 -8.01 14.06 -12.17
N PHE A 80 -7.95 12.93 -11.48
CA PHE A 80 -8.80 12.64 -10.34
C PHE A 80 -8.16 13.15 -9.05
N ALA A 81 -8.97 13.71 -8.15
CA ALA A 81 -8.55 13.86 -6.77
C ALA A 81 -8.37 12.46 -6.13
N ILE A 82 -7.37 12.33 -5.26
CA ILE A 82 -7.05 11.12 -4.51
C ILE A 82 -7.19 11.44 -3.02
N ASN A 83 -8.06 10.67 -2.37
CA ASN A 83 -8.18 10.60 -0.91
C ASN A 83 -7.50 9.31 -0.45
N TYR A 84 -6.39 9.45 0.25
CA TYR A 84 -5.54 8.33 0.66
C TYR A 84 -5.64 8.15 2.17
N THR A 85 -6.02 6.97 2.63
CA THR A 85 -6.00 6.59 4.04
C THR A 85 -4.92 5.54 4.22
N ALA A 86 -3.98 5.75 5.13
CA ALA A 86 -2.93 4.77 5.44
C ALA A 86 -3.05 4.35 6.91
N VAL A 87 -3.06 3.04 7.15
CA VAL A 87 -3.09 2.46 8.50
C VAL A 87 -1.72 1.90 8.83
N GLU A 88 -1.19 2.26 9.99
CA GLU A 88 0.12 1.80 10.46
C GLU A 88 0.10 1.62 11.97
N ALA A 89 0.45 0.43 12.45
CA ALA A 89 0.46 0.14 13.87
C ALA A 89 1.74 0.61 14.56
N TYR A 90 2.85 0.69 13.81
CA TYR A 90 4.17 1.03 14.35
C TYR A 90 4.91 1.99 13.42
N PRO A 91 4.54 3.29 13.41
CA PRO A 91 5.14 4.28 12.52
C PRO A 91 6.66 4.32 12.62
N ILE A 92 7.35 4.49 11.49
CA ILE A 92 8.78 4.75 11.48
C ILE A 92 9.05 6.18 11.96
N VAL A 93 10.19 6.41 12.59
CA VAL A 93 10.59 7.76 12.98
C VAL A 93 11.14 8.53 11.77
N LEU A 94 11.05 9.86 11.80
CA LEU A 94 11.46 10.72 10.68
C LEU A 94 12.92 10.48 10.26
N SER A 95 13.83 10.18 11.20
CA SER A 95 15.23 9.87 10.88
C SER A 95 15.36 8.62 10.01
N GLU A 96 14.57 7.58 10.26
CA GLU A 96 14.55 6.36 9.43
C GLU A 96 14.03 6.67 8.02
N ALA A 97 12.95 7.47 7.93
CA ALA A 97 12.42 7.91 6.64
C ALA A 97 13.48 8.69 5.83
N ILE A 98 14.17 9.64 6.47
CA ILE A 98 15.25 10.43 5.85
C ILE A 98 16.36 9.53 5.33
N GLU A 99 16.77 8.51 6.08
CA GLU A 99 17.85 7.62 5.65
C GLU A 99 17.44 6.70 4.48
N VAL A 100 16.18 6.25 4.45
CA VAL A 100 15.59 5.52 3.30
C VAL A 100 15.55 6.41 2.05
N ASN A 101 15.24 7.69 2.24
CA ASN A 101 15.47 8.77 1.27
C ASN A 101 14.72 8.62 -0.07
N TYR A 102 13.45 8.21 -0.05
CA TYR A 102 12.64 8.18 -1.27
C TYR A 102 12.37 9.57 -1.84
N GLY A 103 12.43 10.62 -1.02
CA GLY A 103 12.33 12.00 -1.46
C GLY A 103 13.41 12.35 -2.49
N GLN A 104 14.68 12.00 -2.24
CA GLN A 104 15.74 12.17 -3.22
C GLN A 104 15.56 11.24 -4.43
N LEU A 105 15.24 9.96 -4.20
CA LEU A 105 15.08 8.98 -5.29
C LEU A 105 14.00 9.40 -6.30
N LEU A 106 12.89 9.93 -5.80
CA LEU A 106 11.73 10.34 -6.59
C LEU A 106 11.76 11.83 -6.98
N GLY A 107 12.83 12.55 -6.63
CA GLY A 107 13.03 13.94 -7.03
C GLY A 107 12.15 14.96 -6.31
N ASN A 108 11.55 14.62 -5.16
CA ASN A 108 10.67 15.50 -4.41
C ASN A 108 10.82 15.33 -2.89
N GLN A 109 11.95 15.78 -2.37
CA GLN A 109 12.27 15.72 -0.94
C GLN A 109 11.23 16.44 -0.07
N VAL A 110 10.76 17.61 -0.52
CA VAL A 110 9.79 18.44 0.22
C VAL A 110 8.47 17.71 0.43
N LEU A 111 7.94 17.03 -0.60
CA LEU A 111 6.71 16.26 -0.46
C LEU A 111 6.90 15.06 0.47
N TYR A 112 8.05 14.38 0.38
CA TYR A 112 8.34 13.23 1.25
C TYR A 112 8.44 13.64 2.72
N GLU A 113 9.09 14.77 3.03
CA GLU A 113 9.12 15.33 4.38
C GLU A 113 7.73 15.72 4.87
N LYS A 114 6.92 16.39 4.04
CA LYS A 114 5.53 16.72 4.37
C LYS A 114 4.68 15.50 4.68
N LEU A 115 4.86 14.40 3.93
CA LEU A 115 4.14 13.14 4.15
C LEU A 115 4.44 12.55 5.53
N HIS A 116 5.71 12.57 5.94
CA HIS A 116 6.10 12.04 7.26
C HIS A 116 5.75 12.99 8.40
N GLN A 117 5.81 14.31 8.19
CA GLN A 117 5.56 15.32 9.22
C GLN A 117 4.09 15.70 9.41
N CYS A 118 3.21 15.41 8.45
CA CYS A 118 1.79 15.76 8.59
C CYS A 118 1.13 15.06 9.79
N GLU A 119 0.08 15.69 10.33
CA GLU A 119 -0.63 15.19 11.50
C GLU A 119 -1.22 13.79 11.25
N TRP A 120 -1.18 12.95 12.29
CA TRP A 120 -1.94 11.70 12.35
C TRP A 120 -3.39 11.97 12.74
N GLU A 121 -4.28 11.02 12.45
CA GLU A 121 -5.72 11.07 12.75
C GLU A 121 -6.47 12.24 12.10
N ARG A 122 -5.89 12.83 11.05
CA ARG A 122 -6.48 13.95 10.30
C ARG A 122 -6.15 13.87 8.82
N ALA A 123 -7.11 14.31 8.01
CA ALA A 123 -6.90 14.51 6.57
C ALA A 123 -6.08 15.77 6.31
N VAL A 124 -4.95 15.62 5.62
CA VAL A 124 -4.03 16.70 5.28
C VAL A 124 -3.77 16.70 3.77
N ARG A 125 -4.04 17.83 3.12
CA ARG A 125 -3.80 18.00 1.68
C ARG A 125 -2.32 18.27 1.44
N LEU A 126 -1.64 17.38 0.71
CA LEU A 126 -0.20 17.50 0.43
C LEU A 126 0.08 18.08 -0.96
N THR A 127 -0.82 17.85 -1.92
CA THR A 127 -0.74 18.41 -3.28
C THR A 127 -2.11 18.90 -3.73
N ASP A 128 -2.20 19.50 -4.92
CA ASP A 128 -3.48 19.95 -5.48
C ASP A 128 -4.49 18.81 -5.69
N HIS A 129 -4.04 17.57 -5.80
CA HIS A 129 -4.92 16.43 -6.08
C HIS A 129 -4.77 15.29 -5.07
N PHE A 130 -3.92 15.41 -4.05
CA PHE A 130 -3.66 14.34 -3.08
C PHE A 130 -3.86 14.82 -1.63
N THR A 131 -4.77 14.15 -0.93
CA THR A 131 -5.01 14.31 0.50
C THR A 131 -4.75 12.99 1.19
N ILE A 132 -3.98 13.01 2.29
CA ILE A 132 -3.69 11.83 3.09
C ILE A 132 -4.26 11.93 4.49
N GLU A 133 -4.78 10.83 5.00
CA GLU A 133 -5.11 10.61 6.40
C GLU A 133 -4.28 9.41 6.89
N LYS A 134 -3.40 9.64 7.87
CA LYS A 134 -2.60 8.57 8.49
C LYS A 134 -3.26 8.18 9.80
N LEU A 135 -3.50 6.88 9.99
CA LEU A 135 -4.16 6.33 11.17
C LEU A 135 -3.21 5.40 11.91
N GLU A 136 -2.95 5.67 13.19
CA GLU A 136 -2.10 4.83 14.03
C GLU A 136 -2.96 3.71 14.63
N LYS A 137 -3.19 2.67 13.84
CA LYS A 137 -4.13 1.58 14.15
C LYS A 137 -3.61 0.24 13.64
N LYS A 138 -4.06 -0.83 14.26
CA LYS A 138 -3.90 -2.19 13.74
C LYS A 138 -4.95 -2.50 12.67
N PHE A 139 -4.66 -3.50 11.85
CA PHE A 139 -5.54 -3.87 10.73
C PHE A 139 -6.88 -4.45 11.18
N ASP A 140 -6.93 -5.11 12.34
CA ASP A 140 -8.16 -5.65 12.94
C ASP A 140 -9.08 -4.57 13.53
N GLU A 141 -8.59 -3.33 13.65
CA GLU A 141 -9.39 -2.17 14.08
C GLU A 141 -10.11 -1.48 12.90
N ILE A 142 -9.86 -1.91 11.66
CA ILE A 142 -10.51 -1.36 10.47
C ILE A 142 -11.94 -1.89 10.39
N ASN A 143 -12.90 -0.97 10.41
CA ASN A 143 -14.34 -1.27 10.37
C ASN A 143 -15.10 -0.42 9.34
N ASP A 144 -14.39 0.19 8.40
CA ASP A 144 -15.00 0.96 7.31
C ASP A 144 -15.94 0.11 6.46
N GLU A 145 -16.98 0.74 5.93
CA GLU A 145 -17.94 0.11 5.02
C GLU A 145 -18.08 0.93 3.74
N SER A 146 -17.83 0.29 2.59
CA SER A 146 -18.01 0.87 1.24
C SER A 146 -17.36 2.26 1.06
N ARG A 147 -16.19 2.48 1.65
CA ARG A 147 -15.47 3.76 1.64
C ARG A 147 -14.41 3.85 0.55
N PHE A 148 -13.78 2.73 0.19
CA PHE A 148 -12.59 2.74 -0.66
C PHE A 148 -12.83 2.14 -2.04
N ASP A 149 -12.24 2.74 -3.07
CA ASP A 149 -12.22 2.20 -4.42
C ASP A 149 -11.07 1.17 -4.58
N ILE A 150 -9.98 1.39 -3.84
CA ILE A 150 -8.77 0.57 -3.89
C ILE A 150 -8.26 0.28 -2.48
N ILE A 151 -7.82 -0.94 -2.23
CA ILE A 151 -6.97 -1.30 -1.11
C ILE A 151 -5.58 -1.68 -1.62
N TYR A 152 -4.55 -1.03 -1.10
CA TYR A 152 -3.17 -1.50 -1.19
C TYR A 152 -2.89 -2.35 0.04
N PHE A 153 -2.79 -3.66 -0.16
CA PHE A 153 -2.52 -4.58 0.93
C PHE A 153 -1.02 -4.90 1.00
N ASP A 154 -0.29 -4.05 1.71
CA ASP A 154 1.19 -4.06 1.80
C ASP A 154 1.68 -4.45 3.21
N ALA A 155 1.11 -5.55 3.72
CA ALA A 155 1.56 -6.16 4.96
C ALA A 155 2.87 -6.93 4.77
N PHE A 156 3.63 -7.13 5.85
CA PHE A 156 4.68 -8.15 5.83
C PHE A 156 4.12 -9.52 5.48
N GLY A 157 4.94 -10.33 4.82
CA GLY A 157 4.49 -11.59 4.24
C GLY A 157 3.91 -12.57 5.28
N PRO A 158 3.03 -13.50 4.87
CA PRO A 158 2.35 -14.44 5.76
C PRO A 158 3.28 -15.33 6.59
N ARG A 159 4.53 -15.53 6.16
CA ARG A 159 5.55 -16.26 6.92
C ARG A 159 5.94 -15.53 8.21
N VAL A 160 5.96 -14.21 8.17
CA VAL A 160 6.44 -13.35 9.25
C VAL A 160 5.28 -12.87 10.12
N GLN A 161 4.18 -12.47 9.49
CA GLN A 161 3.00 -11.98 10.20
C GLN A 161 1.73 -12.69 9.71
N PRO A 162 1.57 -14.00 9.95
CA PRO A 162 0.42 -14.77 9.48
C PRO A 162 -0.93 -14.20 9.95
N ASP A 163 -0.95 -13.57 11.13
CA ASP A 163 -2.15 -12.98 11.74
C ASP A 163 -2.74 -11.81 10.93
N LEU A 164 -1.95 -11.21 10.02
CA LEU A 164 -2.44 -10.17 9.12
C LEU A 164 -3.12 -10.75 7.88
N TRP A 165 -3.01 -12.06 7.63
CA TRP A 165 -3.51 -12.72 6.41
C TRP A 165 -4.70 -13.63 6.69
N THR A 166 -5.47 -13.32 7.72
CA THR A 166 -6.62 -14.12 8.18
C THR A 166 -7.89 -13.79 7.39
N ILE A 167 -8.90 -14.64 7.53
CA ILE A 167 -10.21 -14.42 6.91
C ILE A 167 -10.85 -13.16 7.50
N GLU A 168 -10.67 -12.90 8.80
CA GLU A 168 -11.20 -11.74 9.51
C GLU A 168 -10.66 -10.43 8.94
N ILE A 169 -9.35 -10.34 8.71
CA ILE A 169 -8.72 -9.17 8.08
C ILE A 169 -9.24 -8.98 6.65
N PHE A 170 -9.32 -10.06 5.85
CA PHE A 170 -9.86 -9.94 4.50
C PHE A 170 -11.36 -9.63 4.47
N THR A 171 -12.12 -10.05 5.48
CA THR A 171 -13.55 -9.70 5.62
C THR A 171 -13.72 -8.22 5.91
N ALA A 172 -12.89 -7.65 6.79
CA ALA A 172 -12.85 -6.22 7.03
C ALA A 172 -12.47 -5.44 5.75
N ALA A 173 -11.42 -5.88 5.04
CA ALA A 173 -11.01 -5.30 3.77
C ALA A 173 -12.12 -5.36 2.69
N TYR A 174 -12.84 -6.49 2.60
CA TYR A 174 -13.96 -6.65 1.69
C TYR A 174 -15.11 -5.69 2.02
N LYS A 175 -15.44 -5.52 3.31
CA LYS A 175 -16.46 -4.56 3.76
C LYS A 175 -16.07 -3.12 3.43
N ALA A 176 -14.80 -2.76 3.65
CA ALA A 176 -14.27 -1.43 3.42
C ALA A 176 -14.29 -0.99 1.95
N LEU A 177 -14.20 -1.93 1.01
CA LEU A 177 -14.29 -1.64 -0.42
C LEU A 177 -15.72 -1.29 -0.86
N LYS A 178 -15.84 -0.31 -1.76
CA LYS A 178 -17.03 -0.05 -2.56
C LYS A 178 -17.30 -1.22 -3.50
N LYS A 179 -18.53 -1.29 -4.02
CA LYS A 179 -18.83 -2.15 -5.17
C LYS A 179 -17.87 -1.84 -6.33
N ASP A 180 -17.41 -2.88 -7.02
CA ASP A 180 -16.39 -2.84 -8.08
C ASP A 180 -14.99 -2.38 -7.63
N GLY A 181 -14.79 -2.28 -6.30
CA GLY A 181 -13.52 -1.97 -5.68
C GLY A 181 -12.53 -3.14 -5.74
N ILE A 182 -11.24 -2.82 -5.65
CA ILE A 182 -10.17 -3.82 -5.76
C ILE A 182 -9.20 -3.77 -4.60
N LEU A 183 -8.61 -4.91 -4.27
CA LEU A 183 -7.45 -5.03 -3.41
C LEU A 183 -6.28 -5.57 -4.25
N THR A 184 -5.10 -4.96 -4.15
CA THR A 184 -3.87 -5.48 -4.77
C THR A 184 -2.82 -5.81 -3.71
N THR A 185 -2.07 -6.87 -3.95
CA THR A 185 -0.95 -7.27 -3.09
C THR A 185 0.12 -7.99 -3.87
N TYR A 186 1.38 -7.86 -3.45
CA TYR A 186 2.49 -8.63 -4.00
C TYR A 186 2.40 -10.13 -3.65
N CYS A 187 1.63 -10.49 -2.62
CA CYS A 187 1.58 -11.85 -2.09
C CYS A 187 0.71 -12.76 -2.97
N ALA A 188 1.28 -13.88 -3.42
CA ALA A 188 0.58 -14.92 -4.18
C ALA A 188 0.49 -16.27 -3.44
N GLN A 189 0.60 -16.26 -2.10
CA GLN A 189 0.54 -17.49 -1.31
C GLN A 189 -0.86 -18.14 -1.40
N GLY A 190 -0.88 -19.48 -1.51
CA GLY A 190 -2.13 -20.22 -1.66
C GLY A 190 -3.13 -20.07 -0.50
N GLN A 191 -2.66 -19.95 0.75
CA GLN A 191 -3.56 -19.76 1.90
C GLN A 191 -4.17 -18.35 1.91
N ALA A 192 -3.36 -17.31 1.72
CA ALA A 192 -3.85 -15.93 1.58
C ALA A 192 -4.93 -15.83 0.50
N ARG A 193 -4.70 -16.45 -0.66
CA ARG A 193 -5.71 -16.53 -1.73
C ARG A 193 -7.02 -17.17 -1.27
N ARG A 194 -6.95 -18.32 -0.61
CA ARG A 194 -8.16 -19.02 -0.11
C ARG A 194 -8.90 -18.17 0.91
N ASN A 195 -8.18 -17.53 1.83
CA ASN A 195 -8.78 -16.66 2.84
C ASN A 195 -9.48 -15.46 2.20
N MET A 196 -8.89 -14.85 1.16
CA MET A 196 -9.56 -13.78 0.41
C MET A 196 -10.83 -14.29 -0.30
N GLN A 197 -10.79 -15.49 -0.91
CA GLN A 197 -11.98 -16.09 -1.54
C GLN A 197 -13.09 -16.35 -0.52
N GLU A 198 -12.73 -16.86 0.66
CA GLU A 198 -13.66 -17.11 1.76
C GLU A 198 -14.27 -15.82 2.32
N ALA A 199 -13.50 -14.73 2.36
CA ALA A 199 -14.01 -13.39 2.68
C ALA A 199 -14.95 -12.79 1.60
N GLY A 200 -15.09 -13.46 0.44
CA GLY A 200 -16.03 -13.07 -0.62
C GLY A 200 -15.39 -12.43 -1.85
N PHE A 201 -14.07 -12.33 -1.93
CA PHE A 201 -13.40 -11.77 -3.10
C PHE A 201 -13.39 -12.70 -4.31
N GLN A 202 -13.57 -12.12 -5.51
CA GLN A 202 -13.15 -12.77 -6.74
C GLN A 202 -11.65 -12.52 -6.97
N ILE A 203 -10.87 -13.59 -7.16
CA ILE A 203 -9.41 -13.48 -7.31
C ILE A 203 -8.97 -13.56 -8.76
N GLU A 204 -8.06 -12.67 -9.12
CA GLU A 204 -7.29 -12.67 -10.35
C GLU A 204 -5.79 -12.87 -10.03
N ARG A 205 -5.16 -13.82 -10.72
CA ARG A 205 -3.70 -14.00 -10.68
C ARG A 205 -3.08 -13.20 -11.81
N LEU A 206 -2.17 -12.30 -11.46
CA LEU A 206 -1.51 -11.42 -12.42
C LEU A 206 -0.01 -11.71 -12.43
N PRO A 207 0.71 -11.38 -13.53
CA PRO A 207 2.17 -11.42 -13.55
C PRO A 207 2.75 -10.62 -12.39
N GLY A 208 3.69 -11.20 -11.66
CA GLY A 208 4.35 -10.55 -10.53
C GLY A 208 5.36 -9.47 -10.96
N PRO A 209 5.81 -8.63 -10.01
CA PRO A 209 6.91 -7.70 -10.23
C PRO A 209 8.25 -8.45 -10.43
N PRO A 210 9.33 -7.77 -10.86
CA PRO A 210 10.65 -8.37 -11.01
C PRO A 210 11.07 -9.21 -9.78
N GLY A 211 11.40 -10.48 -10.01
CA GLY A 211 11.75 -11.45 -8.96
C GLY A 211 10.58 -12.26 -8.38
N LYS A 212 9.32 -11.93 -8.71
CA LYS A 212 8.12 -12.70 -8.32
C LYS A 212 7.37 -13.18 -9.56
N ARG A 213 6.92 -14.44 -9.56
CA ARG A 213 6.19 -15.02 -10.70
C ARG A 213 4.78 -14.46 -10.83
N GLU A 214 4.12 -14.28 -9.70
CA GLU A 214 2.71 -13.90 -9.64
C GLU A 214 2.46 -12.92 -8.50
N MET A 215 1.37 -12.16 -8.65
CA MET A 215 0.76 -11.34 -7.62
C MET A 215 -0.77 -11.56 -7.65
N LEU A 216 -1.49 -11.02 -6.67
CA LEU A 216 -2.94 -11.14 -6.60
C LEU A 216 -3.63 -9.78 -6.72
N ARG A 217 -4.75 -9.78 -7.44
CA ARG A 217 -5.78 -8.75 -7.38
C ARG A 217 -7.09 -9.40 -6.97
N ALA A 218 -7.75 -8.84 -5.97
CA ALA A 218 -9.02 -9.30 -5.46
C ALA A 218 -10.09 -8.26 -5.78
N ARG A 219 -11.26 -8.67 -6.30
CA ARG A 219 -12.36 -7.77 -6.68
C ARG A 219 -13.58 -8.01 -5.80
N LYS A 220 -14.26 -6.92 -5.44
CA LYS A 220 -15.60 -6.93 -4.86
C LYS A 220 -16.61 -6.65 -5.98
N LEU A 221 -17.38 -7.66 -6.38
CA LEU A 221 -18.44 -7.54 -7.39
C LEU A 221 -19.77 -7.07 -6.79
#